data_AF-A0A3S9PII9-F1
#
_entry.id   AF-A0A3S9PII9-F1
#
_cell.length_a   1.000
_cell.length_b   1.000
_cell.length_c   1.000
_cell.angle_alpha   90.00
_cell.angle_beta   90.00
_cell.angle_gamma   90.00
#
_symmetry.space_group_name_H-M   'P 1'
#
loop_
_entity.id
_entity.type
_entity.pdbx_description
1 polymer ?
#
loop_
_entity_poly.entity_id
_entity_poly.type
_entity_poly.pdbx_seq_one_letter_code
_entity_poly.pdbx_strand_id
1 'polypeptide(L)'
;MADETHGLLQDAYEDLRAAHGRIEELLDRGDGLPAKSVRAELSGAERLWDDHERLVTGYEEIRAPWHDGVEHADIDDVNTAAETFSAYLEETIPLVKDVASLIDSLGTLHQNLLALHDKLAPIQQRTHAAFAAASADLAWAGPEAQGRFALEARLHSLGDRLHELDAGRVELQPGRTVMDWYREVEAGIAEIRDATVRLGR
;
A
#
# COMPACT_ATOMS: atom_id res chain seq x y z
N MET A 1 33.58 8.20 -11.96
CA MET A 1 32.89 6.93 -12.30
C MET A 1 32.31 6.27 -11.05
N ALA A 2 33.09 5.73 -10.09
CA ALA A 2 32.52 5.12 -8.88
C ALA A 2 31.68 6.11 -8.04
N ASP A 3 32.20 7.32 -7.79
CA ASP A 3 31.48 8.39 -7.08
C ASP A 3 30.19 8.82 -7.80
N GLU A 4 30.21 8.87 -9.14
CA GLU A 4 29.03 9.21 -9.94
C GLU A 4 27.98 8.10 -9.90
N THR A 5 28.40 6.84 -10.00
CA THR A 5 27.51 5.68 -9.89
C THR A 5 26.93 5.55 -8.48
N HIS A 6 27.70 5.89 -7.46
CA HIS A 6 27.21 5.99 -6.08
C HIS A 6 26.15 7.09 -5.93
N GLY A 7 26.38 8.29 -6.45
CA GLY A 7 25.38 9.36 -6.46
C GLY A 7 24.09 8.95 -7.19
N LEU A 8 24.21 8.31 -8.36
CA LEU A 8 23.05 7.79 -9.11
C LEU A 8 22.27 6.74 -8.32
N LEU A 9 22.95 5.87 -7.57
CA LEU A 9 22.31 4.89 -6.71
C LEU A 9 21.54 5.58 -5.57
N GLN A 10 22.14 6.58 -4.93
CA GLN A 10 21.48 7.36 -3.86
C GLN A 10 20.22 8.06 -4.38
N ASP A 11 20.33 8.80 -5.49
CA ASP A 11 19.20 9.49 -6.12
C ASP A 11 18.05 8.52 -6.45
N ALA A 12 18.38 7.36 -7.04
CA ALA A 12 17.39 6.34 -7.38
C ALA A 12 16.69 5.78 -6.13
N TYR A 13 17.40 5.60 -5.02
CA TYR A 13 16.81 5.12 -3.78
C TYR A 13 15.94 6.18 -3.07
N GLU A 14 16.31 7.46 -3.16
CA GLU A 14 15.45 8.56 -2.70
C GLU A 14 14.14 8.61 -3.50
N ASP A 15 14.21 8.47 -4.82
CA ASP A 15 13.03 8.39 -5.68
C ASP A 15 12.16 7.18 -5.37
N LEU A 16 12.77 6.02 -5.12
CA LEU A 16 12.06 4.81 -4.70
C LEU A 16 11.34 5.04 -3.37
N ARG A 17 11.99 5.69 -2.40
CA ARG A 17 11.42 6.00 -1.09
C ARG A 17 10.25 6.98 -1.22
N ALA A 18 10.39 7.99 -2.07
CA ALA A 18 9.32 8.93 -2.37
C ALA A 18 8.13 8.25 -3.06
N ALA A 19 8.38 7.34 -4.02
CA ALA A 19 7.34 6.56 -4.69
C ALA A 19 6.58 5.66 -3.70
N HIS A 20 7.30 4.95 -2.82
CA HIS A 20 6.70 4.15 -1.76
C HIS A 20 5.87 5.01 -0.80
N GLY A 21 6.42 6.13 -0.35
CA GLY A 21 5.74 7.06 0.56
C GLY A 21 4.41 7.60 0.01
N ARG A 22 4.34 7.89 -1.30
CA ARG A 22 3.09 8.31 -1.97
C ARG A 22 2.02 7.23 -1.97
N ILE A 23 2.40 5.95 -2.04
CA ILE A 23 1.45 4.85 -1.95
C ILE A 23 0.97 4.71 -0.51
N GLU A 24 1.86 4.70 0.47
CA GLU A 24 1.49 4.61 1.89
C GLU A 24 0.56 5.75 2.32
N GLU A 25 0.86 6.99 1.94
CA GLU A 25 -0.01 8.14 2.21
C GLU A 25 -1.42 7.94 1.63
N LEU A 26 -1.52 7.38 0.43
CA LEU A 26 -2.80 7.10 -0.21
C LEU A 26 -3.57 5.99 0.52
N LEU A 27 -2.87 4.94 1.00
CA LEU A 27 -3.47 3.84 1.73
C LEU A 27 -3.94 4.24 3.14
N ASP A 28 -3.24 5.18 3.78
CA ASP A 28 -3.57 5.67 5.14
C ASP A 28 -4.82 6.55 5.21
N ARG A 29 -5.35 7.02 4.07
CA ARG A 29 -6.56 7.85 4.05
C ARG A 29 -7.81 7.11 4.51
N GLY A 30 -7.83 5.78 4.45
CA GLY A 30 -8.99 4.98 4.86
C GLY A 30 -10.19 5.15 3.91
N ASP A 31 -9.91 5.33 2.62
CA ASP A 31 -10.92 5.53 1.57
C ASP A 31 -11.30 4.19 0.90
N GLY A 32 -11.29 3.09 1.65
CA GLY A 32 -11.64 1.74 1.21
C GLY A 32 -10.73 1.10 0.17
N LEU A 33 -9.57 1.69 -0.09
CA LEU A 33 -8.50 1.03 -0.84
C LEU A 33 -8.03 -0.23 -0.10
N PRO A 34 -7.59 -1.29 -0.80
CA PRO A 34 -7.22 -2.57 -0.18
C PRO A 34 -5.83 -2.51 0.50
N ALA A 35 -5.68 -1.62 1.47
CA ALA A 35 -4.42 -1.27 2.13
C ALA A 35 -3.68 -2.49 2.68
N LYS A 36 -4.39 -3.42 3.33
CA LYS A 36 -3.78 -4.65 3.87
C LYS A 36 -3.10 -5.48 2.77
N SER A 37 -3.79 -5.65 1.64
CA SER A 37 -3.28 -6.48 0.53
C SER A 37 -2.12 -5.79 -0.19
N VAL A 38 -2.24 -4.48 -0.43
CA VAL A 38 -1.19 -3.71 -1.10
C VAL A 38 0.09 -3.67 -0.25
N ARG A 39 -0.02 -3.43 1.06
CA ARG A 39 1.14 -3.44 1.97
C ARG A 39 1.86 -4.78 2.03
N ALA A 40 1.11 -5.88 1.99
CA ALA A 40 1.71 -7.21 1.95
C ALA A 40 2.55 -7.40 0.69
N GLU A 41 2.10 -6.92 -0.47
CA GLU A 41 2.89 -6.97 -1.70
C GLU A 41 4.10 -6.01 -1.65
N LEU A 42 3.95 -4.83 -1.06
CA LEU A 42 5.05 -3.86 -0.90
C LEU A 42 6.17 -4.35 0.02
N SER A 43 5.86 -5.13 1.06
CA SER A 43 6.90 -5.73 1.93
C SER A 43 7.87 -6.64 1.16
N GLY A 44 7.50 -7.15 -0.01
CA GLY A 44 8.40 -7.90 -0.88
C GLY A 44 9.59 -7.09 -1.40
N ALA A 45 9.53 -5.75 -1.34
CA ALA A 45 10.62 -4.85 -1.74
C ALA A 45 11.67 -4.63 -0.64
N GLU A 46 11.50 -5.20 0.57
CA GLU A 46 12.43 -5.03 1.71
C GLU A 46 13.88 -5.39 1.37
N ARG A 47 14.07 -6.46 0.60
CA ARG A 47 15.39 -6.91 0.15
C ARG A 47 16.17 -5.85 -0.62
N LEU A 48 15.50 -5.01 -1.40
CA LEU A 48 16.18 -3.95 -2.16
C LEU A 48 16.69 -2.85 -1.22
N TRP A 49 16.03 -2.59 -0.09
CA TRP A 49 16.53 -1.64 0.90
C TRP A 49 17.80 -2.16 1.58
N ASP A 50 17.80 -3.44 1.95
CA ASP A 50 18.97 -4.10 2.55
C ASP A 50 20.17 -4.11 1.58
N ASP A 51 19.92 -4.45 0.31
CA ASP A 51 20.96 -4.50 -0.73
C ASP A 51 21.59 -3.11 -0.97
N HIS A 52 20.80 -2.04 -0.85
CA HIS A 52 21.31 -0.66 -0.93
C HIS A 52 22.13 -0.24 0.27
N GLU A 53 21.62 -0.46 1.48
CA GLU A 53 22.33 -0.10 2.70
C GLU A 53 23.70 -0.78 2.73
N ARG A 54 23.76 -2.06 2.33
CA ARG A 54 25.00 -2.81 2.16
C ARG A 54 25.95 -2.15 1.17
N LEU A 55 25.48 -1.78 -0.02
CA LEU A 55 26.34 -1.20 -1.06
C LEU A 55 26.80 0.21 -0.73
N VAL A 56 25.95 1.04 -0.14
CA VAL A 56 26.31 2.39 0.32
C VAL A 56 27.38 2.30 1.41
N THR A 57 27.14 1.47 2.43
CA THR A 57 28.12 1.25 3.51
C THR A 57 29.44 0.73 2.96
N GLY A 58 29.39 -0.28 2.08
CA GLY A 58 30.59 -0.83 1.45
C GLY A 58 31.36 0.20 0.63
N TYR A 59 30.67 1.05 -0.12
CA TYR A 59 31.31 2.15 -0.84
C TYR A 59 31.98 3.16 0.10
N GLU A 60 31.31 3.56 1.18
CA GLU A 60 31.86 4.50 2.17
C GLU A 60 33.11 3.94 2.86
N GLU A 61 33.09 2.65 3.22
CA GLU A 61 34.24 1.94 3.79
C GLU A 61 35.44 1.92 2.83
N ILE A 62 35.20 1.66 1.55
CA ILE A 62 36.25 1.68 0.52
C ILE A 62 36.75 3.11 0.31
N ARG A 63 35.87 4.12 0.34
CA ARG A 63 36.19 5.51 0.01
C ARG A 63 36.92 6.25 1.13
N ALA A 64 36.61 5.95 2.39
CA ALA A 64 37.10 6.70 3.56
C ALA A 64 38.64 6.82 3.64
N PRO A 65 39.45 5.76 3.45
CA PRO A 65 40.92 5.87 3.49
C PRO A 65 41.50 6.81 2.43
N TRP A 66 40.81 6.96 1.30
CA TRP A 66 41.27 7.77 0.16
C TRP A 66 40.93 9.25 0.29
N HIS A 67 40.08 9.62 1.27
CA HIS A 67 39.71 11.01 1.51
C HIS A 67 40.80 11.76 2.28
N ASP A 68 41.42 11.08 3.25
CA ASP A 68 42.36 11.71 4.21
C ASP A 68 43.78 11.09 4.19
N GLY A 69 44.00 9.95 3.51
CA GLY A 69 45.23 9.15 3.62
C GLY A 69 46.01 8.89 2.32
N VAL A 70 45.59 9.49 1.18
CA VAL A 70 46.14 9.18 -0.16
C VAL A 70 47.65 9.36 -0.28
N GLU A 71 48.21 10.30 0.48
CA GLU A 71 49.63 10.65 0.44
C GLU A 71 50.56 9.56 1.00
N HIS A 72 49.99 8.56 1.68
CA HIS A 72 50.70 7.40 2.24
C HIS A 72 50.38 6.08 1.55
N ALA A 73 49.50 6.08 0.53
CA ALA A 73 49.08 4.86 -0.15
C ALA A 73 50.20 4.31 -1.05
N ASP A 74 50.45 3.01 -0.97
CA ASP A 74 51.36 2.33 -1.89
C ASP A 74 50.62 1.78 -3.13
N ILE A 75 51.37 1.15 -4.04
CA ILE A 75 50.80 0.64 -5.29
C ILE A 75 49.87 -0.57 -5.07
N ASP A 76 50.09 -1.35 -4.02
CA ASP A 76 49.27 -2.51 -3.69
C ASP A 76 47.94 -2.06 -3.08
N ASP A 77 47.96 -0.98 -2.28
CA ASP A 77 46.76 -0.30 -1.79
C ASP A 77 45.89 0.22 -2.96
N VAL A 78 46.53 0.86 -3.94
CA VAL A 78 45.85 1.38 -5.15
C VAL A 78 45.22 0.25 -5.96
N ASN A 79 45.93 -0.87 -6.17
CA ASN A 79 45.40 -2.01 -6.90
C ASN A 79 44.21 -2.64 -6.18
N THR A 80 44.32 -2.83 -4.86
CA THR A 80 43.23 -3.38 -4.03
C THR A 80 41.99 -2.49 -4.08
N ALA A 81 42.15 -1.17 -3.97
CA ALA A 81 41.04 -0.24 -4.09
C ALA A 81 40.42 -0.25 -5.49
N ALA A 82 41.22 -0.34 -6.56
CA ALA A 82 40.72 -0.42 -7.93
C ALA A 82 39.87 -1.70 -8.16
N GLU A 83 40.32 -2.85 -7.64
CA GLU A 83 39.55 -4.10 -7.69
C GLU A 83 38.23 -3.97 -6.92
N THR A 84 38.26 -3.38 -5.73
CA THR A 84 37.07 -3.25 -4.89
C THR A 84 36.06 -2.23 -5.46
N PHE A 85 36.52 -1.10 -6.03
CA PHE A 85 35.65 -0.17 -6.76
C PHE A 85 35.07 -0.80 -8.03
N SER A 86 35.82 -1.68 -8.71
CA SER A 86 35.32 -2.40 -9.88
C SER A 86 34.21 -3.38 -9.49
N ALA A 87 34.40 -4.16 -8.42
CA ALA A 87 33.36 -5.03 -7.88
C ALA A 87 32.11 -4.25 -7.44
N TYR A 88 32.29 -3.11 -6.77
CA TYR A 88 31.20 -2.20 -6.42
C TYR A 88 30.40 -1.75 -7.66
N LEU A 89 31.08 -1.34 -8.73
CA LEU A 89 30.43 -0.92 -9.97
C LEU A 89 29.65 -2.07 -10.63
N GLU A 90 30.23 -3.27 -10.66
CA GLU A 90 29.59 -4.48 -11.21
C GLU A 90 28.32 -4.85 -10.44
N GLU A 91 28.30 -4.71 -9.11
CA GLU A 91 27.13 -4.95 -8.28
C GLU A 91 26.09 -3.82 -8.35
N THR A 92 26.52 -2.56 -8.51
CA THR A 92 25.62 -1.40 -8.45
C THR A 92 24.80 -1.21 -9.73
N ILE A 93 25.40 -1.45 -10.91
CA ILE A 93 24.72 -1.28 -12.21
C ILE A 93 23.41 -2.08 -12.33
N PRO A 94 23.35 -3.38 -12.00
CA PRO A 94 22.09 -4.12 -12.04
C PRO A 94 21.09 -3.59 -11.01
N LEU A 95 21.54 -3.21 -9.82
CA LEU A 95 20.65 -2.70 -8.77
C LEU A 95 19.97 -1.38 -9.18
N VAL A 96 20.71 -0.45 -9.80
CA VAL A 96 20.12 0.80 -10.33
C VAL A 96 18.99 0.51 -11.33
N LYS A 97 19.14 -0.53 -12.17
CA LYS A 97 18.09 -0.93 -13.12
C LYS A 97 16.88 -1.53 -12.42
N ASP A 98 17.10 -2.38 -11.43
CA ASP A 98 16.02 -3.01 -10.66
C ASP A 98 15.22 -1.95 -9.89
N VAL A 99 15.91 -0.97 -9.30
CA VAL A 99 15.29 0.18 -8.60
C VAL A 99 14.48 1.02 -9.58
N ALA A 100 15.03 1.38 -10.75
CA ALA A 100 14.30 2.13 -11.77
C ALA A 100 13.03 1.39 -12.22
N SER A 101 13.13 0.08 -12.46
CA SER A 101 11.97 -0.75 -12.82
C SER A 101 10.92 -0.80 -11.71
N LEU A 102 11.35 -0.81 -10.45
CA LEU A 102 10.44 -0.80 -9.31
C LEU A 102 9.76 0.57 -9.16
N ILE A 103 10.49 1.68 -9.34
CA ILE A 103 9.92 3.04 -9.34
C ILE A 103 8.79 3.15 -10.36
N ASP A 104 9.00 2.68 -11.59
CA ASP A 104 7.99 2.68 -12.65
C ASP A 104 6.76 1.83 -12.27
N SER A 105 7.00 0.67 -11.65
CA SER A 105 5.94 -0.23 -11.16
C SER A 105 5.13 0.41 -10.04
N LEU A 106 5.79 1.06 -9.07
CA LEU A 106 5.13 1.81 -8.00
C LEU A 106 4.38 3.03 -8.53
N GLY A 107 4.94 3.73 -9.52
CA GLY A 107 4.24 4.82 -10.20
C GLY A 107 2.94 4.35 -10.86
N THR A 108 3.00 3.21 -11.56
CA THR A 108 1.83 2.57 -12.16
C THR A 108 0.81 2.14 -11.11
N LEU A 109 1.27 1.53 -10.02
CA LEU A 109 0.42 1.14 -8.89
C LEU A 109 -0.28 2.36 -8.26
N HIS A 110 0.45 3.45 -8.03
CA HIS A 110 -0.10 4.68 -7.48
C HIS A 110 -1.21 5.25 -8.37
N GLN A 111 -1.00 5.31 -9.68
CA GLN A 111 -2.04 5.75 -10.63
C GLN A 111 -3.26 4.82 -10.62
N ASN A 112 -3.06 3.51 -10.54
CA ASN A 112 -4.14 2.54 -10.45
C ASN A 112 -4.95 2.68 -9.15
N LEU A 113 -4.28 2.96 -8.03
CA LEU A 113 -4.94 3.20 -6.74
C LEU A 113 -5.74 4.50 -6.74
N LEU A 114 -5.23 5.58 -7.34
CA LEU A 114 -5.98 6.83 -7.53
C LEU A 114 -7.23 6.60 -8.40
N ALA A 115 -7.07 5.91 -9.53
CA ALA A 115 -8.21 5.58 -10.39
C ALA A 115 -9.22 4.64 -9.72
N LEU A 116 -8.78 3.78 -8.80
CA LEU A 116 -9.66 2.94 -8.00
C LEU A 116 -10.40 3.76 -6.94
N HIS A 117 -9.70 4.67 -6.25
CA HIS A 117 -10.28 5.60 -5.28
C HIS A 117 -11.45 6.37 -5.90
N ASP A 118 -11.22 6.99 -7.05
CA ASP A 118 -12.25 7.77 -7.76
C ASP A 118 -13.50 6.94 -8.10
N LYS A 119 -13.32 5.64 -8.36
CA LYS A 119 -14.43 4.69 -8.63
C LYS A 119 -15.13 4.24 -7.35
N LEU A 120 -14.41 4.10 -6.24
CA LEU A 120 -14.95 3.64 -4.96
C LEU A 120 -15.74 4.72 -4.24
N ALA A 121 -15.29 5.97 -4.29
CA ALA A 121 -15.93 7.10 -3.59
C ALA A 121 -17.47 7.17 -3.80
N PRO A 122 -18.03 7.14 -5.03
CA PRO A 122 -19.48 7.16 -5.21
C PRO A 122 -20.18 5.89 -4.70
N ILE A 123 -19.51 4.73 -4.72
CA ILE A 123 -20.06 3.46 -4.22
C ILE A 123 -20.13 3.50 -2.68
N GLN A 124 -19.09 3.98 -2.02
CA GLN A 124 -19.06 4.18 -0.58
C GLN A 124 -20.17 5.11 -0.13
N GLN A 125 -20.27 6.29 -0.75
CA GLN A 125 -21.30 7.27 -0.40
C GLN A 125 -22.71 6.66 -0.50
N ARG A 126 -22.99 5.90 -1.57
CA ARG A 126 -24.26 5.22 -1.76
C ARG A 126 -24.51 4.14 -0.71
N THR A 127 -23.50 3.33 -0.39
CA THR A 127 -23.59 2.25 0.60
C THR A 127 -23.85 2.80 2.00
N HIS A 128 -23.13 3.85 2.40
CA HIS A 128 -23.34 4.55 3.68
C HIS A 128 -24.74 5.18 3.76
N ALA A 129 -25.20 5.81 2.69
CA ALA A 129 -26.56 6.36 2.65
C ALA A 129 -27.63 5.26 2.79
N ALA A 130 -27.44 4.12 2.12
CA ALA A 130 -28.34 2.97 2.24
C ALA A 130 -28.34 2.40 3.66
N PHE A 131 -27.16 2.29 4.29
CA PHE A 131 -27.00 1.82 5.66
C PHE A 131 -27.71 2.74 6.67
N ALA A 132 -27.53 4.05 6.52
CA ALA A 132 -28.20 5.05 7.35
C ALA A 132 -29.73 4.98 7.20
N ALA A 133 -30.22 4.80 5.97
CA ALA A 133 -31.66 4.64 5.71
C ALA A 133 -32.21 3.36 6.36
N ALA A 134 -31.51 2.22 6.26
CA ALA A 134 -31.92 0.98 6.91
C ALA A 134 -31.95 1.10 8.44
N SER A 135 -30.96 1.79 9.02
CA SER A 135 -30.92 2.08 10.45
C SER A 135 -32.12 2.92 10.89
N ALA A 136 -32.46 3.95 10.11
CA ALA A 136 -33.62 4.79 10.38
C ALA A 136 -34.93 3.99 10.27
N ASP A 137 -35.12 3.24 9.18
CA ASP A 137 -36.31 2.41 8.95
C ASP A 137 -36.53 1.43 10.13
N LEU A 138 -35.45 0.80 10.63
CA LEU A 138 -35.51 -0.15 11.73
C LEU A 138 -35.82 0.53 13.08
N ALA A 139 -35.28 1.73 13.30
CA ALA A 139 -35.62 2.52 14.49
C ALA A 139 -37.13 2.85 14.53
N TRP A 140 -37.71 3.20 13.37
CA TRP A 140 -39.13 3.53 13.22
C TRP A 140 -40.09 2.36 13.48
N ALA A 141 -39.67 1.10 13.26
CA ALA A 141 -40.50 -0.08 13.49
C ALA A 141 -40.94 -0.30 14.96
N GLY A 142 -40.38 0.46 15.92
CA GLY A 142 -40.73 0.39 17.33
C GLY A 142 -40.10 -0.82 18.06
N PRO A 143 -39.93 -0.76 19.39
CA PRO A 143 -39.16 -1.76 20.15
C PRO A 143 -39.87 -3.10 20.32
N GLU A 144 -41.19 -3.14 20.14
CA GLU A 144 -42.00 -4.36 20.34
C GLU A 144 -42.16 -5.23 19.08
N ALA A 145 -41.60 -4.79 17.94
CA ALA A 145 -41.68 -5.54 16.69
C ALA A 145 -40.95 -6.90 16.79
N GLN A 146 -41.71 -7.99 16.63
CA GLN A 146 -41.17 -9.34 16.70
C GLN A 146 -40.13 -9.57 15.58
N GLY A 147 -38.91 -9.97 15.95
CA GLY A 147 -37.81 -10.19 14.99
C GLY A 147 -36.90 -8.97 14.76
N ARG A 148 -37.22 -7.81 15.36
CA ARG A 148 -36.38 -6.61 15.29
C ARG A 148 -34.93 -6.84 15.73
N PHE A 149 -34.72 -7.48 16.88
CA PHE A 149 -33.36 -7.73 17.39
C PHE A 149 -32.49 -8.53 16.43
N ALA A 150 -33.08 -9.46 15.67
CA ALA A 150 -32.35 -10.24 14.67
C ALA A 150 -31.95 -9.36 13.47
N LEU A 151 -32.81 -8.43 13.05
CA LEU A 151 -32.46 -7.45 12.00
C LEU A 151 -31.43 -6.43 12.49
N GLU A 152 -31.52 -5.99 13.76
CA GLU A 152 -30.51 -5.09 14.37
C GLU A 152 -29.13 -5.75 14.41
N ALA A 153 -29.07 -7.02 14.83
CA ALA A 153 -27.80 -7.77 14.83
C ALA A 153 -27.22 -7.94 13.41
N ARG A 154 -28.07 -8.25 12.41
CA ARG A 154 -27.64 -8.33 11.01
C ARG A 154 -27.14 -6.98 10.49
N LEU A 155 -27.86 -5.90 10.80
CA LEU A 155 -27.45 -4.55 10.38
C LEU A 155 -26.13 -4.15 11.04
N HIS A 156 -25.95 -4.46 12.32
CA HIS A 156 -24.68 -4.20 13.02
C HIS A 156 -23.51 -4.94 12.35
N SER A 157 -23.69 -6.22 12.02
CA SER A 157 -22.69 -7.00 11.30
C SER A 157 -22.35 -6.43 9.91
N LEU A 158 -23.34 -5.89 9.19
CA LEU A 158 -23.09 -5.19 7.93
C LEU A 158 -22.34 -3.87 8.14
N GLY A 159 -22.61 -3.17 9.25
CA GLY A 159 -21.90 -1.96 9.65
C GLY A 159 -20.43 -2.25 9.97
N ASP A 160 -20.15 -3.33 10.71
CA ASP A 160 -18.78 -3.79 10.96
C ASP A 160 -18.06 -4.10 9.65
N ARG A 161 -18.74 -4.79 8.72
CA ARG A 161 -18.16 -5.11 7.42
C ARG A 161 -17.89 -3.86 6.57
N LEU A 162 -18.81 -2.89 6.59
CA LEU A 162 -18.62 -1.61 5.92
C LEU A 162 -17.41 -0.86 6.50
N HIS A 163 -17.28 -0.86 7.83
CA HIS A 163 -16.13 -0.25 8.51
C HIS A 163 -14.80 -0.96 8.19
N GLU A 164 -14.80 -2.29 8.07
CA GLU A 164 -13.62 -3.04 7.60
C GLU A 164 -13.24 -2.69 6.15
N LEU A 165 -14.25 -2.54 5.29
CA LEU A 165 -14.07 -2.16 3.89
C LEU A 165 -13.45 -0.77 3.79
N ASP A 166 -14.03 0.23 4.46
CA ASP A 166 -13.54 1.60 4.45
C ASP A 166 -12.12 1.68 5.01
N ALA A 167 -11.83 0.94 6.09
CA ALA A 167 -10.49 0.84 6.65
C ALA A 167 -9.49 0.07 5.78
N GLY A 168 -9.90 -0.46 4.62
CA GLY A 168 -9.00 -1.18 3.70
C GLY A 168 -8.47 -2.50 4.26
N ARG A 169 -9.14 -3.06 5.26
CA ARG A 169 -8.72 -4.28 5.98
C ARG A 169 -9.14 -5.56 5.28
N VAL A 170 -9.96 -5.46 4.23
CA VAL A 170 -10.43 -6.60 3.46
C VAL A 170 -9.33 -7.12 2.55
N GLU A 171 -9.11 -8.43 2.62
CA GLU A 171 -8.19 -9.14 1.73
C GLU A 171 -8.80 -9.30 0.34
N LEU A 172 -8.01 -8.99 -0.69
CA LEU A 172 -8.39 -9.26 -2.07
C LEU A 172 -8.37 -10.76 -2.31
N GLN A 173 -9.48 -11.29 -2.81
CA GLN A 173 -9.59 -12.69 -3.21
C GLN A 173 -9.49 -12.79 -4.73
N PRO A 174 -8.90 -13.87 -5.29
CA PRO A 174 -8.88 -14.10 -6.72
C PRO A 174 -10.29 -14.03 -7.32
N GLY A 175 -10.46 -13.22 -8.36
CA GLY A 175 -11.74 -13.06 -9.05
C GLY A 175 -12.78 -12.19 -8.33
N ARG A 176 -12.43 -11.57 -7.20
CA ARG A 176 -13.31 -10.64 -6.47
C ARG A 176 -12.68 -9.26 -6.34
N THR A 177 -13.46 -8.23 -6.64
CA THR A 177 -13.03 -6.84 -6.52
C THR A 177 -13.54 -6.23 -5.20
N VAL A 178 -12.90 -5.14 -4.74
CA VAL A 178 -13.41 -4.34 -3.60
C VAL A 178 -14.84 -3.88 -3.83
N MET A 179 -15.18 -3.52 -5.07
CA MET A 179 -16.54 -3.12 -5.45
C MET A 179 -17.56 -4.23 -5.23
N ASP A 180 -17.18 -5.50 -5.42
CA ASP A 180 -18.09 -6.63 -5.20
C ASP A 180 -18.43 -6.79 -3.71
N TRP A 181 -17.49 -6.50 -2.83
CA TRP A 181 -17.75 -6.49 -1.39
C TRP A 181 -18.71 -5.37 -0.98
N TYR A 182 -18.57 -4.16 -1.54
CA TYR A 182 -19.55 -3.09 -1.31
C TYR A 182 -20.94 -3.50 -1.83
N ARG A 183 -21.03 -4.12 -3.01
CA ARG A 183 -22.31 -4.62 -3.56
C ARG A 183 -22.99 -5.65 -2.65
N GLU A 184 -22.22 -6.53 -2.02
CA GLU A 184 -22.76 -7.49 -1.05
C GLU A 184 -23.32 -6.80 0.19
N VAL A 185 -22.63 -5.77 0.70
CA VAL A 185 -23.13 -4.96 1.81
C VAL A 185 -24.42 -4.25 1.40
N GLU A 186 -24.46 -3.64 0.21
CA GLU A 186 -25.68 -3.00 -0.31
C GLU A 186 -26.84 -3.97 -0.46
N ALA A 187 -26.60 -5.17 -0.98
CA ALA A 187 -27.61 -6.21 -1.11
C ALA A 187 -28.15 -6.64 0.27
N GLY A 188 -27.26 -6.86 1.25
CA GLY A 188 -27.66 -7.19 2.62
C GLY A 188 -28.46 -6.07 3.29
N ILE A 189 -28.09 -4.81 3.05
CA ILE A 189 -28.85 -3.64 3.54
C ILE A 189 -30.25 -3.63 2.90
N ALA A 190 -30.36 -3.86 1.60
CA ALA A 190 -31.65 -3.88 0.91
C ALA A 190 -32.58 -4.98 1.46
N GLU A 191 -32.05 -6.18 1.72
CA GLU A 191 -32.81 -7.26 2.36
C GLU A 191 -33.34 -6.88 3.75
N ILE A 192 -32.54 -6.17 4.55
CA ILE A 192 -32.96 -5.70 5.88
C ILE A 192 -34.09 -4.70 5.74
N ARG A 193 -33.98 -3.73 4.82
CA ARG A 193 -35.03 -2.73 4.58
C ARG A 193 -36.35 -3.38 4.16
N ASP A 194 -36.29 -4.33 3.24
CA ASP A 194 -37.46 -5.10 2.80
C ASP A 194 -38.10 -5.90 3.94
N ALA A 195 -37.28 -6.48 4.82
CA ALA A 195 -37.77 -7.19 6.01
C ALA A 195 -38.40 -6.23 7.03
N THR A 196 -37.80 -5.05 7.26
CA THR A 196 -38.32 -4.02 8.16
C THR A 196 -39.69 -3.50 7.71
N VAL A 197 -39.89 -3.29 6.41
CA VAL A 197 -41.21 -2.89 5.87
C VAL A 197 -42.29 -3.95 6.19
N ARG A 198 -41.93 -5.22 6.24
CA ARG A 198 -42.85 -6.31 6.61
C ARG A 198 -43.14 -6.37 8.11
N LEU A 199 -42.24 -5.84 8.96
CA LEU A 199 -42.47 -5.72 10.41
C LEU A 199 -43.45 -4.61 10.79
N GLY A 200 -43.52 -3.54 9.98
CA GLY A 200 -44.44 -2.42 10.19
C GLY A 200 -45.86 -2.63 9.63
N ARG A 201 -46.16 -3.80 9.05
CA ARG A 201 -47.50 -4.20 8.59
C ARG A 201 -48.17 -5.09 9.62
#